data_AF-A0A972XSM2-F1
#
_entry.id   AF-A0A972XSM2-F1
#
_cell.length_a   1.000
_cell.length_b   1.000
_cell.length_c   1.000
_cell.angle_alpha   90.00
_cell.angle_beta   90.00
_cell.angle_gamma   90.00
#
_symmetry.space_group_name_H-M   'P 1'
#
loop_
_entity.id
_entity.type
_entity.pdbx_description
1 polymer ?
#
loop_
_entity_poly.entity_id
_entity_poly.type
_entity_poly.pdbx_seq_one_letter_code
_entity_poly.pdbx_strand_id
1 'polypeptide(L)'
;TGEYKLSCDAIARLCRYRVRLPLLGSYLQIRAFVEHSLLAMPLASLDELSLRREAVGSDEVEAGLVFSFHLAYPAQAQRPVEDVAP
;
A
#
# COMPACT_ATOMS: atom_id res chain seq x y z
N THR A 1 -3.98 -11.11 -7.05
CA THR A 1 -4.19 -9.79 -7.71
C THR A 1 -4.05 -8.71 -6.64
N GLY A 2 -3.24 -7.68 -6.89
CA GLY A 2 -3.08 -6.56 -5.95
C GLY A 2 -4.11 -5.47 -6.25
N GLU A 3 -4.73 -4.92 -5.21
CA GLU A 3 -5.69 -3.81 -5.35
C GLU A 3 -4.99 -2.50 -4.99
N TYR A 4 -5.17 -1.48 -5.84
CA TYR A 4 -4.56 -0.17 -5.70
C TYR A 4 -5.65 0.89 -5.77
N LYS A 5 -5.79 1.71 -4.73
CA LYS A 5 -6.81 2.78 -4.68
C LYS A 5 -6.18 4.10 -4.26
N LEU A 6 -6.28 5.11 -5.12
CA LEU A 6 -5.95 6.49 -4.78
C LEU A 6 -7.21 7.22 -4.35
N SER A 7 -7.16 7.86 -3.18
CA SER A 7 -8.24 8.71 -2.65
C SER A 7 -7.65 10.06 -2.27
N CYS A 8 -8.17 11.15 -2.82
CA CYS A 8 -7.70 12.50 -2.51
C CYS A 8 -8.81 13.32 -1.85
N ASP A 9 -8.45 14.07 -0.82
CA ASP A 9 -9.31 15.03 -0.14
C ASP A 9 -8.81 16.44 -0.47
N ALA A 10 -9.64 17.20 -1.20
CA ALA A 10 -9.30 18.55 -1.64
C ALA A 10 -9.32 19.57 -0.49
N ILE A 11 -10.13 19.34 0.55
CA ILE A 11 -10.23 20.21 1.72
C ILE A 11 -9.02 19.99 2.62
N ALA A 12 -8.70 18.72 2.93
CA ALA A 12 -7.54 18.35 3.72
C ALA A 12 -6.21 18.48 2.97
N ARG A 13 -6.25 18.71 1.64
CA ARG A 13 -5.07 18.82 0.75
C ARG A 13 -4.13 17.61 0.87
N LEU A 14 -4.70 16.41 1.01
CA LEU A 14 -3.97 15.15 1.14
C LEU A 14 -4.52 14.09 0.20
N CYS A 15 -3.63 13.23 -0.30
CA CYS A 15 -3.98 12.02 -1.01
C CYS A 15 -3.52 10.80 -0.22
N ARG A 16 -4.31 9.73 -0.25
CA ARG A 16 -4.01 8.44 0.33
C ARG A 16 -4.00 7.41 -0.78
N TYR A 17 -2.88 6.73 -0.94
CA TYR A 17 -2.76 5.61 -1.87
C TYR A 17 -2.73 4.30 -1.08
N ARG A 18 -3.77 3.48 -1.22
CA ARG A 18 -3.90 2.20 -0.53
C ARG A 18 -3.53 1.05 -1.45
N VAL A 19 -2.70 0.14 -0.97
CA VAL A 19 -2.16 -1.00 -1.71
C VAL A 19 -2.38 -2.28 -0.92
N ARG A 20 -3.02 -3.28 -1.55
CA ARG A 20 -3.18 -4.62 -0.98
C ARG A 20 -2.21 -5.60 -1.64
N LEU A 21 -1.36 -6.23 -0.82
CA LEU A 21 -0.31 -7.15 -1.26
C LEU A 21 -0.50 -8.52 -0.61
N PRO A 22 -0.87 -9.56 -1.37
CA PRO A 22 -0.77 -10.93 -0.91
C PRO A 22 0.69 -11.39 -1.01
N LEU A 23 1.24 -11.96 0.06
CA LEU A 23 2.57 -12.54 0.12
C LEU A 23 2.51 -13.99 0.60
N LEU A 24 3.47 -14.80 0.17
CA LEU A 24 3.71 -16.15 0.68
C LEU A 24 5.20 -16.26 0.99
N GLY A 25 5.54 -16.76 2.17
CA GLY A 25 6.93 -16.98 2.58
C GLY A 25 7.05 -17.22 4.07
N SER A 26 8.27 -17.31 4.60
CA SER A 26 8.45 -17.50 6.03
C SER A 26 8.05 -16.24 6.82
N TYR A 27 7.65 -16.43 8.07
CA TYR A 27 7.30 -15.31 8.95
C TYR A 27 8.43 -14.27 9.05
N LEU A 28 9.68 -14.73 9.11
CA LEU A 28 10.85 -13.84 9.18
C LEU A 28 11.01 -13.01 7.92
N GLN A 29 10.80 -13.60 6.74
CA GLN A 29 10.86 -12.87 5.46
C GLN A 29 9.76 -11.82 5.36
N ILE A 30 8.53 -12.16 5.75
CA ILE A 30 7.39 -11.22 5.72
C ILE A 30 7.64 -10.07 6.70
N ARG A 31 8.10 -10.37 7.91
CA ARG A 31 8.43 -9.35 8.91
C ARG A 31 9.52 -8.41 8.41
N ALA A 32 10.62 -8.95 7.87
CA ALA A 32 11.70 -8.15 7.30
C ALA A 32 11.21 -7.28 6.13
N PHE A 33 10.34 -7.81 5.27
CA PHE A 33 9.74 -7.04 4.18
C PHE A 33 8.95 -5.83 4.69
N VAL A 34 8.12 -6.02 5.73
CA VAL A 34 7.35 -4.93 6.35
C VAL A 34 8.29 -3.88 6.96
N GLU A 35 9.28 -4.31 7.74
CA GLU A 35 10.27 -3.42 8.37
C GLU A 35 11.03 -2.61 7.32
N HIS A 36 11.57 -3.25 6.28
CA HIS A 36 12.28 -2.55 5.21
C HIS A 36 11.38 -1.61 4.40
N SER A 37 10.12 -1.98 4.16
CA SER A 37 9.17 -1.15 3.42
C SER A 37 8.85 0.14 4.17
N LEU A 38 8.60 0.05 5.48
CA LEU A 38 8.32 1.21 6.33
C LEU A 38 9.56 2.10 6.52
N LEU A 39 10.76 1.51 6.60
CA LEU A 39 12.01 2.27 6.67
C LEU A 39 12.33 2.99 5.36
N ALA A 40 12.09 2.35 4.21
CA ALA A 40 12.34 2.93 2.89
C ALA A 40 11.35 4.05 2.55
N MET A 41 10.13 4.00 3.11
CA MET A 41 9.06 4.95 2.82
C MET A 41 8.44 5.51 4.12
N PRO A 42 8.98 6.60 4.68
CA PRO A 42 8.47 7.22 5.91
C PRO A 42 7.01 7.69 5.83
N LEU A 43 6.49 7.84 4.61
CA LEU A 43 5.12 8.26 4.31
C LEU A 43 4.12 7.09 4.32
N ALA A 44 4.61 5.86 4.49
CA ALA A 44 3.82 4.65 4.47
C ALA A 44 3.32 4.30 5.88
N SER A 45 2.04 3.95 5.98
CA SER A 45 1.44 3.28 7.12
C SER A 45 1.09 1.84 6.74
N LEU A 46 1.28 0.92 7.68
CA LEU A 46 0.71 -0.42 7.58
C LEU A 46 -0.68 -0.40 8.22
N ASP A 47 -1.72 -0.57 7.42
CA ASP A 47 -3.11 -0.52 7.87
C ASP A 47 -3.62 -1.88 8.35
N GLU A 48 -3.22 -2.95 7.66
CA GLU A 48 -3.71 -4.31 7.92
C GLU A 48 -2.58 -5.33 7.67
N LEU A 49 -2.43 -6.28 8.60
CA LEU A 49 -1.57 -7.44 8.50
C LEU A 49 -2.36 -8.68 8.92
N SER A 50 -2.59 -9.58 7.97
CA SER A 50 -3.15 -10.90 8.21
C SER A 50 -2.08 -11.95 7.93
N LEU A 51 -2.01 -12.97 8.78
CA LEU A 51 -1.10 -14.10 8.64
C LEU A 51 -1.89 -15.38 8.80
N ARG A 52 -1.70 -16.33 7.88
CA ARG A 52 -2.31 -17.65 7.91
C ARG A 52 -1.24 -18.71 7.69
N ARG A 53 -1.14 -19.64 8.63
CA ARG A 53 -0.29 -20.82 8.51
C ARG A 53 -1.17 -22.04 8.31
N GLU A 54 -0.92 -22.83 7.27
CA GLU A 54 -1.76 -23.99 6.94
C GLU A 54 -1.57 -25.17 7.91
N ALA A 55 -0.33 -25.40 8.37
CA ALA A 55 -0.02 -26.51 9.27
C ALA A 55 0.99 -26.10 10.34
N VAL A 56 0.94 -26.72 11.52
CA VAL A 56 1.82 -26.41 12.67
C VAL A 56 3.31 -26.57 12.31
N GLY A 57 3.64 -27.46 11.36
CA GLY A 57 4.99 -27.67 10.83
C GLY A 57 5.34 -26.91 9.54
N SER A 58 4.42 -26.10 9.00
CA SER A 58 4.71 -25.29 7.80
C SER A 58 5.64 -24.13 8.16
N ASP A 59 6.74 -24.03 7.43
CA ASP A 59 7.66 -22.89 7.53
C ASP A 59 7.14 -21.68 6.73
N GLU A 60 6.30 -21.95 5.73
CA GLU A 60 5.63 -20.93 4.92
C GLU A 60 4.31 -20.47 5.55
N VAL A 61 4.07 -19.17 5.43
CA VAL A 61 2.92 -18.44 5.94
C VAL A 61 2.37 -17.58 4.79
N GLU A 62 1.06 -17.67 4.57
CA GLU A 62 0.35 -16.72 3.72
C GLU A 62 0.12 -15.43 4.49
N ALA A 63 0.40 -14.30 3.86
CA ALA A 63 0.17 -12.98 4.43
C ALA A 63 -0.67 -12.10 3.51
N GLY A 64 -1.61 -11.37 4.10
CA GLY A 64 -2.30 -10.27 3.44
C GLY A 64 -1.91 -8.96 4.09
N LEU A 65 -1.19 -8.11 3.35
CA LEU A 65 -0.79 -6.77 3.79
C LEU A 65 -1.63 -5.71 3.13
N VAL A 66 -1.91 -4.65 3.87
CA VAL A 66 -2.44 -3.41 3.31
C VAL A 66 -1.60 -2.23 3.78
N PHE A 67 -0.99 -1.52 2.84
CA PHE A 67 -0.30 -0.26 3.09
C PHE A 67 -1.14 0.92 2.63
N SER A 68 -1.02 2.03 3.34
CA SER A 68 -1.47 3.34 2.88
C SER A 68 -0.28 4.29 2.80
N PHE A 69 -0.17 5.02 1.69
CA PHE A 69 0.85 6.05 1.52
C PHE A 69 0.18 7.42 1.58
N HIS A 70 0.70 8.29 2.44
CA HIS A 70 0.22 9.65 2.62
C HIS A 70 1.01 10.59 1.71
N LEU A 71 0.33 11.13 0.71
CA LEU A 71 0.93 11.98 -0.32
C LEU A 71 0.34 13.39 -0.24
N ALA A 72 1.15 14.39 -0.57
CA ALA A 72 0.65 15.75 -0.74
C ALA A 72 -0.36 15.78 -1.90
N TYR A 73 -1.41 16.58 -1.77
CA TYR A 73 -2.35 16.79 -2.87
C TYR A 73 -1.63 17.39 -4.08
N PRO A 74 -1.72 16.77 -5.27
CA PRO A 74 -0.96 17.21 -6.43
C PRO A 74 -1.36 18.64 -6.82
N ALA A 75 -0.39 19.54 -6.90
CA ALA A 75 -0.61 20.92 -7.33
C ALA A 75 -1.16 21.02 -8.78
N GLN A 76 -1.00 19.95 -9.57
CA GLN A 76 -1.41 19.87 -10.98
C GLN A 76 -2.86 19.40 -11.21
N ALA A 77 -3.63 19.06 -10.17
CA ALA A 77 -5.06 18.73 -10.31
C ALA A 77 -5.93 19.94 -10.72
N GLN A 78 -5.32 21.11 -10.90
CA GLN A 78 -5.97 22.36 -11.32
C GLN A 78 -5.76 22.70 -12.81
N ARG A 79 -5.28 21.78 -13.66
CA ARG A 79 -5.40 21.97 -15.12
C ARG A 79 -6.71 21.34 -15.58
N PRO A 80 -7.68 22.12 -16.07
CA PRO A 80 -8.80 21.54 -16.80
C PRO A 80 -8.21 20.72 -17.94
N VAL A 81 -8.71 19.51 -18.13
CA VAL A 81 -8.48 18.74 -19.35
C VAL A 81 -9.28 19.46 -20.43
N GLU A 82 -8.71 20.54 -20.97
CA GLU A 82 -9.24 21.24 -22.13
C GLU A 82 -8.31 20.94 -23.30
N ASP A 83 -8.93 20.44 -24.36
CA ASP A 83 -8.42 20.22 -25.71
C ASP A 83 -7.32 19.15 -25.91
N VAL A 84 -7.75 17.94 -26.30
CA VAL A 84 -7.22 17.28 -27.49
C VAL A 84 -8.36 16.48 -28.14
N ALA A 85 -8.96 17.03 -29.19
CA ALA A 85 -9.54 16.27 -30.28
C ALA A 85 -8.98 16.83 -31.60
N PRO A 86 -8.54 15.97 -32.51
CA PRO A 86 -8.71 16.21 -33.94
C PRO A 86 -9.77 15.26 -34.54
#